data_AF-A0A4Q2DW61-F1
#
_entry.id   AF-A0A4Q2DW61-F1
#
_cell.length_a   1.000
_cell.length_b   1.000
_cell.length_c   1.000
_cell.angle_alpha   90.00
_cell.angle_beta   90.00
_cell.angle_gamma   90.00
#
_symmetry.space_group_name_H-M   'P 1'
#
loop_
_entity.id
_entity.type
_entity.pdbx_description
1 polymer ?
#
loop_
_entity_poly.entity_id
_entity_poly.type
_entity_poly.pdbx_seq_one_letter_code
_entity_poly.pdbx_strand_id
1 'polypeptide(L)'
;MLVASPRTHAPLLKRAINPTTHALEILPRRGSTLLDITDLHRRSAPPPPHTLRYDDSFRLTISAFDDTFHLHLRPNDHLIHPAARINYYGLDSDGSPTILRTEPLLRETVKAYMGEVIAADHSPTRMREDIAGIAPQSHPSELGWARITVHRLGDNFVPVYEGAFSANGVVYHISTKENYLRNKHSLDPEVVRPLGGGDEHLVIWKDSDAMTPEEEHLVKTGSKPTGPIAAPMGCAHDSLPYNTDPELNPTLRNPYVDSSWLSHLLSPQPNGTLYRRDDAPTGGSGMGTNFVDFIGQNTGCPTEQKIIYMGVAADCEYVRKYNGQDGAKEQILNTWNTASATFKTTFNVGLGITTLNVQDPTCPSGSSDLPWNVPCSSANLNSRLSLFSAWRGTLGDDGNGLWHLMSGCPTGAEVGIAWLATICQTASGGNPGQVVSGTAVSTSGRTEWQVVAHEIGHNFGAIHDCAEGCSQGGASCCPLNPSTCDAQGRFIMSPVAQAGEKVFSPCSLGNMLIWYILK
;
A
#
# COMPACT_ATOMS: atom_id res chain seq x y z
N MET A 1 -35.28 -3.71 8.96
CA MET A 1 -34.04 -4.19 9.60
C MET A 1 -32.91 -3.94 8.62
N LEU A 2 -32.15 -2.86 8.80
CA LEU A 2 -30.89 -2.65 8.10
C LEU A 2 -29.85 -3.52 8.82
N VAL A 3 -29.48 -4.64 8.21
CA VAL A 3 -28.35 -5.45 8.68
C VAL A 3 -27.12 -4.54 8.59
N ALA A 4 -26.43 -4.34 9.71
CA ALA A 4 -25.22 -3.54 9.76
C ALA A 4 -24.18 -4.16 8.81
N SER A 5 -23.83 -3.43 7.76
CA SER A 5 -22.80 -3.86 6.81
C SER A 5 -21.46 -3.91 7.55
N PRO A 6 -20.68 -5.00 7.48
CA PRO A 6 -19.35 -5.07 8.07
C PRO A 6 -18.46 -3.96 7.48
N ARG A 7 -17.60 -3.36 8.32
CA ARG A 7 -16.70 -2.26 7.96
C ARG A 7 -15.50 -2.79 7.19
N THR A 8 -15.40 -2.42 5.92
CA THR A 8 -14.16 -2.52 5.16
C THR A 8 -13.79 -1.20 4.48
N HIS A 9 -14.51 -0.10 4.79
CA HIS A 9 -14.19 1.26 4.35
C HIS A 9 -13.36 2.04 5.38
N ALA A 10 -12.65 3.06 4.91
CA ALA A 10 -11.93 4.01 5.77
C ALA A 10 -12.87 4.57 6.87
N PRO A 11 -12.46 4.54 8.16
CA PRO A 11 -13.29 5.06 9.26
C PRO A 11 -13.62 6.53 9.07
N LEU A 12 -14.84 6.96 9.45
CA LEU A 12 -15.23 8.37 9.42
C LEU A 12 -14.30 9.21 10.29
N LEU A 13 -14.05 10.45 9.89
CA LEU A 13 -13.18 11.37 10.63
C LEU A 13 -14.00 12.27 11.55
N LYS A 14 -13.50 12.49 12.77
CA LYS A 14 -13.99 13.53 13.67
C LYS A 14 -13.50 14.91 13.26
N ARG A 15 -12.30 14.98 12.68
CA ARG A 15 -11.61 16.24 12.41
C ARG A 15 -10.66 16.13 11.22
N ALA A 16 -10.65 17.18 10.40
CA ALA A 16 -9.66 17.47 9.38
C ALA A 16 -9.48 18.99 9.36
N ILE A 17 -8.25 19.48 9.17
CA ILE A 17 -7.92 20.91 9.21
C ILE A 17 -6.99 21.28 8.05
N ASN A 18 -6.81 22.57 7.81
CA ASN A 18 -5.71 23.05 6.98
C ASN A 18 -4.42 23.10 7.82
N PRO A 19 -3.31 22.47 7.37
CA PRO A 19 -2.01 22.64 8.01
C PRO A 19 -1.45 24.05 7.70
N THR A 20 -0.42 24.47 8.43
CA THR A 20 0.39 25.64 8.08
C THR A 20 1.79 25.18 7.70
N THR A 21 2.21 25.50 6.47
CA THR A 21 3.58 25.28 6.01
C THR A 21 4.45 26.48 6.45
N HIS A 22 5.39 26.26 7.36
CA HIS A 22 6.28 27.32 7.85
C HIS A 22 7.50 27.53 6.97
N ALA A 23 8.12 26.42 6.54
CA ALA A 23 9.35 26.48 5.76
C ALA A 23 9.58 25.21 4.93
N LEU A 24 10.19 25.40 3.76
CA LEU A 24 10.78 24.36 2.93
C LEU A 24 12.24 24.76 2.68
N GLU A 25 13.15 24.15 3.44
CA GLU A 25 14.58 24.51 3.47
C GLU A 25 15.37 23.48 2.67
N ILE A 26 15.68 23.81 1.42
CA ILE A 26 16.50 22.97 0.53
C ILE A 26 17.94 22.98 1.03
N LEU A 27 18.52 21.80 1.26
CA LEU A 27 19.91 21.67 1.67
C LEU A 27 20.83 22.05 0.51
N PRO A 28 22.05 22.56 0.79
CA PRO A 28 23.02 22.86 -0.24
C PRO A 28 23.27 21.64 -1.12
N ARG A 29 22.99 21.79 -2.41
CA ARG A 29 23.37 20.79 -3.42
C ARG A 29 24.88 20.62 -3.33
N ARG A 30 25.33 19.40 -3.06
CA ARG A 30 26.74 19.07 -3.24
C ARG A 30 27.06 19.36 -4.69
N GLY A 31 27.87 20.39 -4.94
CA GLY A 31 28.33 20.68 -6.28
C GLY A 31 28.94 19.40 -6.86
N SER A 32 28.74 19.17 -8.16
CA SER A 32 29.62 18.24 -8.90
C SER A 32 31.05 18.71 -8.67
N THR A 33 31.70 18.14 -7.66
CA THR A 33 33.09 18.43 -7.34
C THR A 33 33.93 17.69 -8.35
N LEU A 34 34.25 18.40 -9.45
CA LEU A 34 35.51 18.31 -10.17
C LEU A 34 35.94 16.94 -10.74
N LEU A 35 35.02 16.04 -11.12
CA LEU A 35 35.40 14.81 -11.85
C LEU A 35 34.65 14.52 -13.17
N ASP A 36 33.58 15.24 -13.52
CA ASP A 36 32.89 15.08 -14.83
C ASP A 36 33.25 16.19 -15.83
N ILE A 37 34.55 16.36 -16.15
CA ILE A 37 35.00 17.25 -17.24
C ILE A 37 35.23 16.46 -18.54
N THR A 38 34.39 15.47 -18.85
CA THR A 38 34.50 14.76 -20.14
C THR A 38 33.25 14.78 -21.02
N ASP A 39 32.08 15.22 -20.54
CA ASP A 39 30.91 15.30 -21.41
C ASP A 39 30.45 16.73 -21.71
N LEU A 40 30.66 17.11 -22.98
CA LEU A 40 30.19 18.32 -23.64
C LEU A 40 28.66 18.30 -23.83
N HIS A 41 27.90 18.13 -22.76
CA HIS A 41 26.46 18.34 -22.80
C HIS A 41 26.10 19.78 -22.38
N ARG A 42 25.35 20.41 -23.29
CA ARG A 42 24.77 21.76 -23.27
C ARG A 42 24.55 22.28 -21.85
N ARG A 43 25.26 23.35 -21.47
CA ARG A 43 25.11 24.07 -20.21
C ARG A 43 23.70 24.65 -20.07
N SER A 44 22.76 23.85 -19.59
CA SER A 44 21.57 24.38 -18.93
C SER A 44 22.04 25.10 -17.68
N ALA A 45 21.68 26.38 -17.50
CA ALA A 45 21.98 27.08 -16.25
C ALA A 45 21.43 26.26 -15.07
N PRO A 46 22.15 26.16 -13.94
CA PRO A 46 21.60 25.52 -12.75
C PRO A 46 20.24 26.18 -12.43
N PRO A 47 19.17 25.40 -12.22
CA PRO A 47 17.89 25.98 -11.84
C PRO A 47 18.08 26.81 -10.57
N PRO A 48 17.29 27.89 -10.38
CA PRO A 48 17.40 28.76 -9.23
C PRO A 48 17.51 27.94 -7.93
N PRO A 49 18.33 28.39 -6.96
CA PRO A 49 18.56 27.64 -5.72
C PRO A 49 17.27 27.41 -4.91
N HIS A 50 16.21 28.17 -5.19
CA HIS A 50 14.91 28.09 -4.54
C HIS A 50 13.92 27.13 -5.22
N THR A 51 14.28 26.52 -6.35
CA THR A 51 13.41 25.56 -7.05
C THR A 51 13.76 24.14 -6.60
N LEU A 52 12.84 23.50 -5.88
CA LEU A 52 12.99 22.11 -5.44
C LEU A 52 13.07 21.14 -6.62
N ARG A 53 14.10 20.30 -6.64
CA ARG A 53 14.33 19.22 -7.61
C ARG A 53 14.15 17.84 -6.98
N TYR A 54 13.90 16.87 -7.84
CA TYR A 54 13.69 15.45 -7.49
C TYR A 54 14.83 14.77 -6.73
N ASP A 55 16.05 15.32 -6.82
CA ASP A 55 17.30 14.87 -6.21
C ASP A 55 17.76 15.75 -5.03
N ASP A 56 16.98 16.76 -4.65
CA ASP A 56 17.27 17.60 -3.49
C ASP A 56 16.90 16.88 -2.18
N SER A 57 17.68 17.13 -1.13
CA SER A 57 17.27 16.88 0.26
C SER A 57 16.82 18.19 0.89
N PHE A 58 15.80 18.17 1.74
CA PHE A 58 15.25 19.37 2.36
C PHE A 58 14.61 19.08 3.71
N ARG A 59 14.50 20.12 4.54
CA ARG A 59 13.64 20.08 5.73
C ARG A 59 12.32 20.77 5.43
N LEU A 60 11.21 20.08 5.71
CA LEU A 60 9.87 20.64 5.66
C LEU A 60 9.36 20.84 7.09
N THR A 61 9.03 22.08 7.44
CA THR A 61 8.47 22.43 8.76
C THR A 61 7.00 22.79 8.60
N ILE A 62 6.13 22.03 9.27
CA ILE A 62 4.67 22.20 9.19
C ILE A 62 4.09 22.22 10.61
N SER A 63 2.98 22.91 10.80
CA SER A 63 2.19 22.80 12.04
C SER A 63 0.76 22.40 11.78
N ALA A 64 0.23 21.55 12.65
CA ALA A 64 -1.14 21.09 12.64
C ALA A 64 -1.51 20.54 14.02
N PHE A 65 -2.77 20.70 14.41
CA PHE A 65 -3.29 20.18 15.68
C PHE A 65 -2.48 20.65 16.90
N ASP A 66 -2.05 21.91 16.90
CA ASP A 66 -1.21 22.54 17.93
C ASP A 66 0.22 21.99 18.06
N ASP A 67 0.62 21.06 17.18
CA ASP A 67 1.97 20.52 17.08
C ASP A 67 2.74 21.14 15.90
N THR A 68 4.07 21.13 15.98
CA THR A 68 4.99 21.48 14.88
C THR A 68 5.90 20.29 14.57
N PHE A 69 5.96 19.93 13.30
CA PHE A 69 6.71 18.77 12.80
C PHE A 69 7.87 19.23 11.91
N HIS A 70 9.04 18.60 12.10
CA HIS A 70 10.22 18.82 11.28
C HIS A 70 10.52 17.55 10.48
N LEU A 71 10.13 17.54 9.21
CA LEU A 71 10.31 16.42 8.31
C LEU A 71 11.63 16.59 7.57
N HIS A 72 12.59 15.71 7.83
CA HIS A 72 13.86 15.67 7.11
C HIS A 72 13.71 14.70 5.94
N LEU A 73 13.72 15.24 4.73
CA LEU A 73 13.33 14.53 3.52
C LEU A 73 14.51 14.43 2.54
N ARG A 74 14.62 13.26 1.94
CA ARG A 74 15.61 12.88 0.93
C ARG A 74 14.94 12.20 -0.26
N PRO A 75 15.56 12.22 -1.44
CA PRO A 75 15.05 11.57 -2.64
C PRO A 75 14.66 10.10 -2.42
N ASN A 76 13.51 9.66 -2.95
CA ASN A 76 13.16 8.24 -3.01
C ASN A 76 13.57 7.65 -4.37
N ASP A 77 14.81 7.19 -4.48
CA ASP A 77 15.43 6.81 -5.77
C ASP A 77 14.99 5.46 -6.31
N HIS A 78 14.26 4.67 -5.52
CA HIS A 78 13.86 3.31 -5.88
C HIS A 78 12.39 3.16 -6.26
N LEU A 79 11.64 4.27 -6.23
CA LEU A 79 10.21 4.28 -6.57
C LEU A 79 9.97 4.00 -8.06
N ILE A 80 10.86 4.47 -8.93
CA ILE A 80 10.71 4.41 -10.39
C ILE A 80 11.89 3.63 -10.98
N HIS A 81 11.60 2.57 -11.71
CA HIS A 81 12.64 1.80 -12.40
C HIS A 81 13.29 2.67 -13.52
N PRO A 82 14.60 2.56 -13.79
CA PRO A 82 15.27 3.35 -14.83
C PRO A 82 14.68 3.18 -16.24
N ALA A 83 14.14 1.99 -16.54
CA ALA A 83 13.44 1.69 -17.79
C ALA A 83 11.90 1.75 -17.65
N ALA A 84 11.38 2.48 -16.64
CA ALA A 84 9.96 2.56 -16.41
C ALA A 84 9.24 3.28 -17.55
N ARG A 85 8.01 2.86 -17.83
CA ARG A 85 7.18 3.43 -18.90
C ARG A 85 5.74 3.61 -18.44
N ILE A 86 5.05 4.57 -19.04
CA ILE A 86 3.61 4.75 -18.91
C ILE A 86 2.95 4.56 -20.28
N ASN A 87 1.92 3.73 -20.33
CA ASN A 87 1.07 3.52 -21.48
C ASN A 87 -0.25 4.25 -21.25
N TYR A 88 -0.57 5.19 -22.13
CA TYR A 88 -1.85 5.88 -22.12
C TYR A 88 -2.75 5.26 -23.17
N TYR A 89 -3.88 4.73 -22.72
CA TYR A 89 -4.87 4.14 -23.60
C TYR A 89 -5.94 5.16 -23.99
N GLY A 90 -6.55 4.92 -25.13
CA GLY A 90 -7.75 5.59 -25.63
C GLY A 90 -8.68 4.53 -26.20
N LEU A 91 -9.85 4.96 -26.66
CA LEU A 91 -10.77 4.09 -27.39
C LEU A 91 -10.66 4.36 -28.90
N ASP A 92 -10.66 3.29 -29.69
CA ASP A 92 -10.76 3.40 -31.15
C ASP A 92 -12.22 3.64 -31.61
N SER A 93 -12.45 3.64 -32.93
CA SER A 93 -13.78 3.85 -33.51
C SER A 93 -14.82 2.82 -33.07
N ASP A 94 -14.36 1.63 -32.69
CA ASP A 94 -15.22 0.49 -32.33
C ASP A 94 -15.40 0.41 -30.80
N GLY A 95 -14.80 1.33 -30.05
CA GLY A 95 -14.84 1.37 -28.59
C GLY A 95 -13.88 0.40 -27.91
N SER A 96 -12.92 -0.15 -28.65
CA SER A 96 -11.88 -1.04 -28.11
C SER A 96 -10.69 -0.22 -27.60
N PRO A 97 -10.08 -0.62 -26.47
CA PRO A 97 -8.94 0.11 -25.93
C PRO A 97 -7.69 -0.13 -26.76
N THR A 98 -7.01 0.96 -27.11
CA THR A 98 -5.75 0.95 -27.85
C THR A 98 -4.74 1.89 -27.18
N ILE A 99 -3.45 1.59 -27.33
CA ILE A 99 -2.38 2.46 -26.80
C ILE A 99 -2.26 3.67 -27.72
N LEU A 100 -2.59 4.85 -27.21
CA LEU A 100 -2.41 6.11 -27.93
C LEU A 100 -0.94 6.52 -27.97
N ARG A 101 -0.26 6.36 -26.84
CA ARG A 101 1.19 6.65 -26.70
C ARG A 101 1.78 5.94 -25.50
N THR A 102 3.08 5.70 -25.60
CA THR A 102 3.93 5.23 -24.52
C THR A 102 5.02 6.26 -24.26
N GLU A 103 5.19 6.65 -23.01
CA GLU A 103 6.21 7.61 -22.57
C GLU A 103 7.13 6.96 -21.52
N PRO A 104 8.42 7.32 -21.48
CA PRO A 104 9.26 6.93 -20.36
C PRO A 104 8.75 7.61 -19.07
N LEU A 105 8.60 6.83 -18.00
CA LEU A 105 8.31 7.34 -16.67
C LEU A 105 9.65 7.61 -15.99
N LEU A 106 10.09 8.86 -16.09
CA LEU A 106 11.41 9.28 -15.66
C LEU A 106 11.42 9.65 -14.17
N ARG A 107 12.47 9.26 -13.44
CA ARG A 107 12.61 9.57 -12.00
C ARG A 107 12.64 11.08 -11.76
N GLU A 108 13.22 11.83 -12.69
CA GLU A 108 13.40 13.28 -12.63
C GLU A 108 12.10 14.08 -12.73
N THR A 109 11.01 13.47 -13.24
CA THR A 109 9.70 14.12 -13.32
C THR A 109 8.88 13.90 -12.06
N VAL A 110 9.32 13.01 -11.16
CA VAL A 110 8.62 12.64 -9.93
C VAL A 110 9.39 13.16 -8.71
N LYS A 111 8.81 14.15 -8.01
CA LYS A 111 9.36 14.71 -6.77
C LYS A 111 8.86 13.93 -5.55
N ALA A 112 9.22 12.65 -5.50
CA ALA A 112 8.91 11.75 -4.39
C ALA A 112 10.08 11.70 -3.39
N TYR A 113 9.78 11.98 -2.13
CA TYR A 113 10.76 12.01 -1.05
C TYR A 113 10.34 11.09 0.09
N MET A 114 11.35 10.62 0.80
CA MET A 114 11.24 9.82 1.99
C MET A 114 12.14 10.37 3.10
N GLY A 115 11.85 10.04 4.35
CA GLY A 115 12.73 10.37 5.46
C GLY A 115 12.04 10.19 6.80
N GLU A 116 12.42 11.04 7.75
CA GLU A 116 12.08 10.90 9.16
C GLU A 116 11.55 12.22 9.75
N VAL A 117 10.67 12.10 10.74
CA VAL A 117 10.22 13.23 11.58
C VAL A 117 11.17 13.34 12.76
N ILE A 118 11.79 14.50 12.94
CA ILE A 118 12.83 14.71 13.94
C ILE A 118 12.35 15.68 15.02
N ALA A 119 12.70 15.39 16.28
CA ALA A 119 12.41 16.28 17.40
C ALA A 119 13.01 17.69 17.18
N ALA A 120 12.29 18.72 17.61
CA ALA A 120 12.61 20.11 17.30
C ALA A 120 14.00 20.55 17.82
N ASP A 121 14.39 20.08 19.01
CA ASP A 121 15.68 20.34 19.64
C ASP A 121 16.85 19.71 18.87
N HIS A 122 16.62 18.58 18.21
CA HIS A 122 17.63 17.86 17.45
C HIS A 122 17.63 18.19 15.95
N SER A 123 16.54 18.74 15.41
CA SER A 123 16.40 19.07 13.98
C SER A 123 17.55 19.92 13.41
N PRO A 124 18.08 20.96 14.09
CA PRO A 124 19.25 21.70 13.60
C PRO A 124 20.53 20.85 13.50
N THR A 125 20.72 19.89 14.42
CA THR A 125 21.85 18.97 14.39
C THR A 125 21.70 17.99 13.23
N ARG A 126 20.51 17.39 13.08
CA ARG A 126 20.25 16.49 11.96
C ARG A 126 20.43 17.19 10.60
N MET A 127 20.01 18.45 10.48
CA MET A 127 20.24 19.22 9.26
C MET A 127 21.74 19.35 8.94
N ARG A 128 22.61 19.55 9.93
CA ARG A 128 24.07 19.59 9.71
C ARG A 128 24.62 18.23 9.27
N GLU A 129 24.10 17.14 9.82
CA GLU A 129 24.48 15.78 9.43
C GLU A 129 24.07 15.47 7.99
N ASP A 130 22.85 15.84 7.61
CA ASP A 130 22.33 15.69 6.25
C ASP A 130 23.19 16.49 5.24
N ILE A 131 23.61 17.71 5.59
CA ILE A 131 24.54 18.53 4.78
C ILE A 131 25.92 17.85 4.66
N ALA A 132 26.43 17.33 5.78
CA ALA A 132 27.65 16.54 5.84
C ALA A 132 27.50 15.16 5.16
N GLY A 133 26.28 14.79 4.71
CA GLY A 133 25.99 13.55 3.98
C GLY A 133 26.30 12.32 4.80
N ILE A 134 26.16 12.45 6.12
CA ILE A 134 26.24 11.34 7.05
C ILE A 134 25.02 10.47 6.78
N ALA A 135 25.26 9.17 6.57
CA ALA A 135 24.16 8.23 6.36
C ALA A 135 23.25 8.24 7.59
N PRO A 136 21.92 8.38 7.44
CA PRO A 136 20.99 8.35 8.54
C PRO A 136 21.13 7.06 9.36
N GLN A 137 21.32 7.21 10.66
CA GLN A 137 21.31 6.13 11.63
C GLN A 137 20.16 6.36 12.58
N SER A 138 19.58 5.26 13.07
CA SER A 138 18.47 5.36 14.03
C SER A 138 18.91 6.16 15.26
N HIS A 139 18.12 7.16 15.60
CA HIS A 139 18.42 8.07 16.70
C HIS A 139 17.19 8.25 17.60
N PRO A 140 17.33 8.36 18.93
CA PRO A 140 16.19 8.55 19.84
C PRO A 140 15.32 9.78 19.56
N SER A 141 15.86 10.77 18.84
CA SER A 141 15.14 11.96 18.38
C SER A 141 14.31 11.74 17.11
N GLU A 142 14.34 10.55 16.52
CA GLU A 142 13.44 10.16 15.44
C GLU A 142 12.07 9.82 16.01
N LEU A 143 11.08 10.65 15.70
CA LEU A 143 9.70 10.52 16.18
C LEU A 143 8.85 9.62 15.27
N GLY A 144 9.30 9.40 14.04
CA GLY A 144 8.64 8.55 13.06
C GLY A 144 9.16 8.77 11.64
N TRP A 145 8.44 8.24 10.66
CA TRP A 145 8.80 8.29 9.24
C TRP A 145 8.00 9.35 8.47
N ALA A 146 8.48 9.79 7.31
CA ALA A 146 7.76 10.69 6.41
C ALA A 146 7.89 10.24 4.94
N ARG A 147 6.80 10.34 4.18
CA ARG A 147 6.76 10.17 2.71
C ARG A 147 5.96 11.30 2.12
N ILE A 148 6.61 12.11 1.29
CA ILE A 148 6.01 13.33 0.74
C ILE A 148 6.28 13.38 -0.75
N THR A 149 5.24 13.65 -1.52
CA THR A 149 5.28 13.90 -2.96
C THR A 149 4.95 15.37 -3.20
N VAL A 150 5.83 16.11 -3.87
CA VAL A 150 5.64 17.56 -4.10
C VAL A 150 5.21 17.80 -5.55
N HIS A 151 3.97 18.25 -5.77
CA HIS A 151 3.41 18.43 -7.12
C HIS A 151 3.87 19.76 -7.74
N ARG A 152 3.75 20.85 -7.00
CA ARG A 152 4.04 22.21 -7.50
C ARG A 152 4.48 23.13 -6.36
N LEU A 153 5.23 24.18 -6.69
CA LEU A 153 5.25 25.40 -5.90
C LEU A 153 4.02 26.20 -6.36
N GLY A 154 2.97 26.29 -5.54
CA GLY A 154 1.74 27.00 -5.84
C GLY A 154 1.95 28.50 -6.09
N ASP A 155 0.85 29.20 -6.37
CA ASP A 155 0.88 30.66 -6.52
C ASP A 155 1.47 31.28 -5.23
N ASN A 156 2.40 32.22 -5.38
CA ASN A 156 3.21 32.79 -4.29
C ASN A 156 4.24 31.83 -3.65
N PHE A 157 4.68 30.77 -4.35
CA PHE A 157 5.74 29.84 -3.90
C PHE A 157 5.38 28.95 -2.70
N VAL A 158 4.09 28.84 -2.34
CA VAL A 158 3.64 27.91 -1.28
C VAL A 158 3.65 26.49 -1.85
N PRO A 159 4.45 25.55 -1.31
CA PRO A 159 4.54 24.21 -1.87
C PRO A 159 3.23 23.44 -1.67
N VAL A 160 2.72 22.82 -2.74
CA VAL A 160 1.60 21.88 -2.71
C VAL A 160 2.16 20.47 -2.76
N TYR A 161 1.86 19.69 -1.73
CA TYR A 161 2.40 18.37 -1.52
C TYR A 161 1.38 17.45 -0.86
N GLU A 162 1.55 16.15 -1.09
CA GLU A 162 0.71 15.09 -0.51
C GLU A 162 1.59 13.99 0.07
N GLY A 163 0.99 13.12 0.88
CA GLY A 163 1.65 11.95 1.43
C GLY A 163 1.22 11.70 2.86
N ALA A 164 2.06 11.00 3.61
CA ALA A 164 1.81 10.71 5.01
C ALA A 164 3.10 10.72 5.82
N PHE A 165 2.97 10.91 7.12
CA PHE A 165 4.07 10.79 8.06
C PHE A 165 3.54 10.24 9.39
N SER A 166 4.45 9.66 10.18
CA SER A 166 4.18 9.28 11.55
C SER A 166 5.00 10.13 12.52
N ALA A 167 4.40 10.45 13.66
CA ALA A 167 5.06 11.07 14.79
C ALA A 167 4.50 10.48 16.08
N ASN A 168 5.38 10.00 16.97
CA ASN A 168 5.02 9.40 18.26
C ASN A 168 3.93 8.31 18.15
N GLY A 169 4.03 7.48 17.11
CA GLY A 169 3.06 6.41 16.89
C GLY A 169 1.68 6.88 16.45
N VAL A 170 1.50 8.13 15.99
CA VAL A 170 0.30 8.65 15.32
C VAL A 170 0.62 8.89 13.84
N VAL A 171 -0.29 8.54 12.92
CA VAL A 171 -0.11 8.81 11.48
C VAL A 171 -0.96 10.01 11.11
N TYR A 172 -0.34 10.87 10.31
CA TYR A 172 -0.92 12.06 9.74
C TYR A 172 -0.87 11.88 8.23
N HIS A 173 -1.98 12.21 7.58
CA HIS A 173 -2.10 12.18 6.13
C HIS A 173 -2.28 13.61 5.65
N ILE A 174 -1.58 13.96 4.57
CA ILE A 174 -1.67 15.25 3.91
C ILE A 174 -2.15 15.00 2.49
N SER A 175 -3.21 15.70 2.11
CA SER A 175 -3.73 15.65 0.75
C SER A 175 -4.07 17.05 0.27
N THR A 176 -4.12 17.25 -1.04
CA THR A 176 -4.72 18.44 -1.60
C THR A 176 -6.19 18.53 -1.18
N LYS A 177 -6.72 19.74 -1.08
CA LYS A 177 -8.13 19.95 -0.74
C LYS A 177 -9.04 19.27 -1.77
N GLU A 178 -8.69 19.33 -3.04
CA GLU A 178 -9.42 18.67 -4.12
C GLU A 178 -9.43 17.15 -3.94
N ASN A 179 -8.29 16.53 -3.62
CA ASN A 179 -8.21 15.08 -3.40
C ASN A 179 -8.93 14.65 -2.11
N TYR A 180 -8.85 15.43 -1.03
CA TYR A 180 -9.62 15.18 0.18
C TYR A 180 -11.12 15.20 -0.10
N LEU A 181 -11.62 16.26 -0.75
CA LEU A 181 -13.04 16.39 -1.08
C LEU A 181 -13.54 15.28 -2.02
N ARG A 182 -12.69 14.81 -2.93
CA ARG A 182 -13.00 13.69 -3.83
C ARG A 182 -13.13 12.35 -3.12
N ASN A 183 -12.37 12.15 -2.04
CA ASN A 183 -12.24 10.85 -1.37
C ASN A 183 -12.89 10.79 0.02
N LYS A 184 -13.41 11.91 0.54
CA LYS A 184 -14.11 11.93 1.83
C LYS A 184 -15.50 11.31 1.73
N HIS A 185 -15.96 10.77 2.84
CA HIS A 185 -17.34 10.40 3.05
C HIS A 185 -18.20 11.65 3.26
N SER A 186 -19.50 11.57 2.99
CA SER A 186 -20.44 12.69 3.16
C SER A 186 -20.55 13.18 4.61
N LEU A 187 -20.31 12.29 5.57
CA LEU A 187 -20.32 12.56 7.02
C LEU A 187 -18.95 13.01 7.56
N ASP A 188 -17.91 13.02 6.73
CA ASP A 188 -16.61 13.56 7.15
C ASP A 188 -16.64 15.10 7.18
N PRO A 189 -15.86 15.72 8.08
CA PRO A 189 -15.85 17.15 8.29
C PRO A 189 -15.55 17.92 7.01
N GLU A 190 -16.29 19.01 6.81
CA GLU A 190 -15.93 20.02 5.84
C GLU A 190 -14.76 20.84 6.39
N VAL A 191 -13.73 21.05 5.56
CA VAL A 191 -12.59 21.88 5.94
C VAL A 191 -12.90 23.32 5.57
N VAL A 192 -13.44 24.05 6.55
CA VAL A 192 -13.74 25.48 6.45
C VAL A 192 -12.45 26.28 6.67
N ARG A 193 -12.23 27.30 5.83
CA ARG A 193 -11.05 28.17 5.90
C ARG A 193 -10.85 28.72 7.32
N PRO A 194 -9.69 28.51 7.96
CA PRO A 194 -9.39 29.15 9.22
C PRO A 194 -9.29 30.66 9.01
N LEU A 195 -9.87 31.44 9.92
CA LEU A 195 -9.73 32.90 9.96
C LEU A 195 -8.27 33.37 10.21
N GLY A 196 -7.32 32.45 10.43
CA GLY A 196 -5.96 32.70 10.92
C GLY A 196 -4.80 32.15 10.06
N GLY A 197 -4.97 31.89 8.76
CA GLY A 197 -3.85 31.67 7.84
C GLY A 197 -3.27 30.25 7.77
N GLY A 198 -4.10 29.25 7.46
CA GLY A 198 -3.66 27.92 7.03
C GLY A 198 -3.47 27.82 5.52
N ASP A 199 -2.76 26.79 5.06
CA ASP A 199 -2.62 26.48 3.63
C ASP A 199 -3.97 26.00 3.08
N GLU A 200 -4.65 26.88 2.34
CA GLU A 200 -6.00 26.62 1.84
C GLU A 200 -6.08 25.46 0.84
N HIS A 201 -4.93 25.08 0.26
CA HIS A 201 -4.83 24.02 -0.74
C HIS A 201 -4.56 22.65 -0.13
N LEU A 202 -4.22 22.58 1.15
CA LEU A 202 -3.88 21.33 1.83
C LEU A 202 -4.87 21.01 2.94
N VAL A 203 -5.10 19.72 3.13
CA VAL A 203 -5.88 19.16 4.23
C VAL A 203 -5.04 18.14 4.94
N ILE A 204 -5.00 18.22 6.28
CA ILE A 204 -4.35 17.25 7.14
C ILE A 204 -5.37 16.63 8.10
N TRP A 205 -5.28 15.31 8.28
CA TRP A 205 -6.00 14.56 9.30
C TRP A 205 -5.08 13.52 9.90
N LYS A 206 -5.45 13.00 11.08
CA LYS A 206 -4.70 11.96 11.77
C LYS A 206 -5.57 10.76 12.07
N ASP A 207 -4.97 9.58 12.06
CA ASP A 207 -5.68 8.33 12.32
C ASP A 207 -6.38 8.32 13.69
N SER A 208 -5.78 8.96 14.69
CA SER A 208 -6.38 9.04 16.04
C SER A 208 -7.65 9.90 16.11
N ASP A 209 -7.98 10.66 15.06
CA ASP A 209 -9.24 11.37 14.92
C ASP A 209 -10.31 10.54 14.16
N ALA A 210 -10.06 9.25 13.87
CA ALA A 210 -11.08 8.33 13.35
C ALA A 210 -12.20 8.07 14.38
N MET A 211 -13.43 7.97 13.92
CA MET A 211 -14.60 7.60 14.72
C MET A 211 -14.54 6.13 15.11
N THR A 212 -14.82 5.86 16.38
CA THR A 212 -15.07 4.51 16.90
C THR A 212 -16.34 3.92 16.29
N PRO A 213 -16.55 2.61 16.46
CA PRO A 213 -17.74 1.99 15.93
C PRO A 213 -19.06 2.59 16.36
N GLU A 214 -19.14 2.91 17.64
CA GLU A 214 -20.30 3.46 18.31
C GLU A 214 -20.56 4.90 17.85
N GLU A 215 -19.50 5.69 17.67
CA GLU A 215 -19.59 7.06 17.15
C GLU A 215 -20.09 7.08 15.72
N GLU A 216 -19.57 6.21 14.85
CA GLU A 216 -20.09 6.11 13.49
C GLU A 216 -21.57 5.71 13.45
N HIS A 217 -21.97 4.74 14.27
CA HIS A 217 -23.37 4.33 14.34
C HIS A 217 -24.26 5.49 14.79
N LEU A 218 -23.81 6.25 15.79
CA LEU A 218 -24.51 7.43 16.27
C LEU A 218 -24.66 8.50 15.19
N VAL A 219 -23.60 8.82 14.45
CA VAL A 219 -23.66 9.83 13.39
C VAL A 219 -24.49 9.35 12.19
N LYS A 220 -24.45 8.06 11.86
CA LYS A 220 -25.22 7.47 10.75
C LYS A 220 -26.71 7.33 11.05
N THR A 221 -27.09 7.04 12.30
CA THR A 221 -28.48 6.68 12.67
C THR A 221 -29.17 7.69 13.58
N GLY A 222 -28.42 8.59 14.21
CA GLY A 222 -28.93 9.51 15.24
C GLY A 222 -29.21 8.86 16.59
N SER A 223 -28.90 7.58 16.78
CA SER A 223 -29.15 6.82 18.02
C SER A 223 -27.92 6.05 18.46
N LYS A 224 -27.77 5.82 19.78
CA LYS A 224 -26.72 4.94 20.29
C LYS A 224 -27.06 3.47 19.95
N PRO A 225 -26.06 2.63 19.68
CA PRO A 225 -26.30 1.22 19.43
C PRO A 225 -26.89 0.56 20.69
N THR A 226 -27.88 -0.31 20.50
CA THR A 226 -28.57 -1.03 21.60
C THR A 226 -27.79 -2.24 22.11
N GLY A 227 -26.59 -2.50 21.57
CA GLY A 227 -25.69 -3.58 21.93
C GLY A 227 -24.31 -3.39 21.29
N PRO A 228 -23.34 -4.29 21.57
CA PRO A 228 -22.03 -4.22 20.95
C PRO A 228 -22.12 -4.32 19.43
N ILE A 229 -21.39 -3.46 18.73
CA ILE A 229 -21.32 -3.50 17.26
C ILE A 229 -20.31 -4.57 16.89
N ALA A 230 -20.77 -5.62 16.21
CA ALA A 230 -19.88 -6.67 15.73
C ALA A 230 -18.83 -6.08 14.78
N ALA A 231 -17.56 -6.22 15.14
CA ALA A 231 -16.45 -5.99 14.23
C ALA A 231 -16.36 -7.17 13.25
N PRO A 232 -16.11 -6.93 11.95
CA PRO A 232 -15.80 -8.03 11.03
C PRO A 232 -14.54 -8.77 11.52
N MET A 233 -14.58 -10.10 11.49
CA MET A 233 -13.40 -10.93 11.80
C MET A 233 -12.55 -11.26 10.57
N GLY A 234 -12.96 -10.79 9.37
CA GLY A 234 -12.32 -11.06 8.09
C GLY A 234 -12.85 -10.12 6.99
N CYS A 235 -12.25 -10.19 5.80
CA CYS A 235 -12.67 -9.44 4.62
C CYS A 235 -12.89 -10.36 3.40
N ALA A 236 -13.14 -9.78 2.22
CA ALA A 236 -13.37 -10.56 1.00
C ALA A 236 -12.20 -11.49 0.63
N HIS A 237 -10.97 -11.13 1.02
CA HIS A 237 -9.79 -11.98 0.89
C HIS A 237 -10.03 -13.39 1.46
N ASP A 238 -10.67 -13.48 2.62
CA ASP A 238 -10.86 -14.75 3.36
C ASP A 238 -12.03 -15.58 2.82
N SER A 239 -12.79 -15.01 1.89
CA SER A 239 -13.86 -15.72 1.19
C SER A 239 -13.39 -16.36 -0.12
N LEU A 240 -12.15 -16.11 -0.53
CA LEU A 240 -11.57 -16.70 -1.73
C LEU A 240 -11.09 -18.13 -1.45
N PRO A 241 -11.59 -19.16 -2.18
CA PRO A 241 -11.13 -20.54 -2.02
C PRO A 241 -9.61 -20.69 -2.11
N TYR A 242 -8.94 -20.02 -3.06
CA TYR A 242 -7.48 -20.09 -3.17
C TYR A 242 -6.74 -19.57 -1.93
N ASN A 243 -7.33 -18.63 -1.19
CA ASN A 243 -6.69 -18.05 0.00
C ASN A 243 -6.97 -18.84 1.28
N THR A 244 -7.84 -19.86 1.22
CA THR A 244 -8.29 -20.61 2.40
C THR A 244 -8.17 -22.13 2.27
N ASP A 245 -8.10 -22.67 1.05
CA ASP A 245 -8.02 -24.10 0.78
C ASP A 245 -6.56 -24.55 0.50
N PRO A 246 -5.94 -25.35 1.39
CA PRO A 246 -4.59 -25.89 1.18
C PRO A 246 -4.45 -26.83 -0.02
N GLU A 247 -5.55 -27.36 -0.57
CA GLU A 247 -5.51 -28.13 -1.81
C GLU A 247 -5.30 -27.23 -3.03
N LEU A 248 -5.81 -26.00 -2.99
CA LEU A 248 -5.64 -25.02 -4.07
C LEU A 248 -4.36 -24.20 -3.92
N ASN A 249 -3.97 -23.88 -2.69
CA ASN A 249 -2.77 -23.11 -2.40
C ASN A 249 -1.83 -23.86 -1.45
N PRO A 250 -0.75 -24.46 -1.99
CA PRO A 250 0.23 -25.19 -1.19
C PRO A 250 0.88 -24.38 -0.07
N THR A 251 0.88 -23.04 -0.16
CA THR A 251 1.40 -22.16 0.91
C THR A 251 0.51 -22.18 2.16
N LEU A 252 -0.70 -22.72 2.10
CA LEU A 252 -1.50 -22.92 3.32
C LEU A 252 -1.19 -24.25 4.02
N ARG A 253 -0.36 -25.11 3.41
CA ARG A 253 0.07 -26.37 4.03
C ARG A 253 1.17 -26.08 5.02
N ASN A 254 1.05 -26.64 6.23
CA ASN A 254 2.06 -26.49 7.26
C ASN A 254 3.41 -27.05 6.75
N PRO A 255 4.49 -26.23 6.68
CA PRO A 255 5.80 -26.70 6.23
C PRO A 255 6.45 -27.73 7.18
N TYR A 256 5.87 -27.96 8.36
CA TYR A 256 6.48 -28.72 9.45
C TYR A 256 5.95 -30.13 9.69
N VAL A 257 5.22 -30.73 8.74
CA VAL A 257 4.79 -32.14 8.88
C VAL A 257 5.86 -33.14 8.43
N ASP A 258 6.98 -32.72 7.84
CA ASP A 258 7.99 -33.68 7.34
C ASP A 258 9.45 -33.33 7.71
N SER A 259 9.72 -33.20 9.02
CA SER A 259 11.08 -33.10 9.55
C SER A 259 11.42 -34.22 10.54
N SER A 260 10.98 -35.45 10.23
CA SER A 260 11.58 -36.64 10.82
C SER A 260 12.63 -37.18 9.86
N TRP A 261 13.91 -36.97 10.16
CA TRP A 261 15.01 -37.66 9.45
C TRP A 261 14.85 -39.20 9.45
N LEU A 262 14.02 -39.73 10.36
CA LEU A 262 13.69 -41.14 10.49
C LEU A 262 12.76 -41.65 9.37
N SER A 263 11.87 -40.81 8.81
CA SER A 263 10.96 -41.19 7.71
C SER A 263 11.71 -41.38 6.40
N HIS A 264 12.77 -40.60 6.16
CA HIS A 264 13.70 -40.81 5.05
C HIS A 264 14.60 -42.04 5.20
N LEU A 265 14.86 -42.50 6.43
CA LEU A 265 15.71 -43.68 6.68
C LEU A 265 14.97 -45.01 6.47
N LEU A 266 13.64 -45.01 6.62
CA LEU A 266 12.82 -46.23 6.63
C LEU A 266 12.14 -46.54 5.28
N SER A 267 12.27 -45.68 4.27
CA SER A 267 11.70 -45.91 2.93
C SER A 267 12.72 -45.66 1.81
N PRO A 268 13.65 -46.59 1.56
CA PRO A 268 14.52 -46.51 0.40
C PRO A 268 13.83 -47.20 -0.77
N GLN A 269 13.36 -46.46 -1.80
CA GLN A 269 13.44 -46.81 -3.25
C GLN A 269 12.41 -46.08 -4.14
N PRO A 270 12.67 -46.01 -5.47
CA PRO A 270 12.29 -44.90 -6.34
C PRO A 270 11.08 -45.20 -7.24
N ASN A 271 10.61 -44.13 -7.86
CA ASN A 271 9.62 -44.07 -8.95
C ASN A 271 8.16 -44.39 -8.60
N GLY A 272 7.33 -43.36 -8.82
CA GLY A 272 6.15 -43.49 -9.65
C GLY A 272 4.93 -44.14 -9.02
N THR A 273 3.94 -43.27 -8.71
CA THR A 273 2.51 -43.56 -8.56
C THR A 273 2.08 -44.36 -7.33
N LEU A 274 1.12 -43.76 -6.61
CA LEU A 274 0.33 -44.24 -5.44
C LEU A 274 0.75 -43.59 -4.10
N TYR A 275 0.25 -42.38 -3.87
CA TYR A 275 0.15 -41.83 -2.52
C TYR A 275 -0.80 -42.71 -1.70
N ARG A 276 -0.27 -43.26 -0.62
CA ARG A 276 -0.95 -44.08 0.37
C ARG A 276 -1.94 -43.20 1.14
N ARG A 277 -3.23 -43.55 1.06
CA ARG A 277 -4.32 -42.94 1.85
C ARG A 277 -4.43 -43.65 3.19
N ASP A 278 -3.68 -43.21 4.19
CA ASP A 278 -3.83 -43.51 5.62
C ASP A 278 -3.17 -42.29 6.30
N ASP A 279 -3.83 -41.27 6.87
CA ASP A 279 -4.90 -41.26 7.85
C ASP A 279 -5.82 -40.04 7.65
N ALA A 280 -7.13 -40.27 7.66
CA ALA A 280 -8.11 -39.20 7.82
C ALA A 280 -8.36 -38.98 9.33
N PRO A 281 -8.04 -37.82 9.93
CA PRO A 281 -8.66 -37.43 11.18
C PRO A 281 -10.12 -37.11 10.84
N THR A 282 -10.98 -38.04 11.21
CA THR A 282 -12.42 -37.88 11.20
C THR A 282 -12.82 -36.84 12.23
N GLY A 283 -13.36 -35.71 11.77
CA GLY A 283 -14.19 -34.79 12.56
C GLY A 283 -13.44 -33.70 13.34
N GLY A 284 -13.42 -32.49 12.78
CA GLY A 284 -13.01 -31.26 13.46
C GLY A 284 -12.46 -30.22 12.48
N SER A 285 -13.32 -29.35 11.96
CA SER A 285 -12.94 -28.21 11.14
C SER A 285 -12.06 -27.24 11.94
N GLY A 286 -10.75 -27.24 11.69
CA GLY A 286 -9.80 -26.33 12.32
C GLY A 286 -8.48 -26.31 11.57
N MET A 287 -8.10 -25.12 11.10
CA MET A 287 -6.89 -24.82 10.33
C MET A 287 -5.64 -25.13 11.18
N GLY A 288 -4.70 -25.93 10.66
CA GLY A 288 -3.46 -26.32 11.36
C GLY A 288 -2.29 -25.37 11.13
N THR A 289 -2.52 -24.08 10.85
CA THR A 289 -1.49 -23.08 10.56
C THR A 289 -1.26 -22.19 11.78
N ASN A 290 -0.70 -22.76 12.84
CA ASN A 290 -0.31 -21.96 13.99
C ASN A 290 1.01 -21.22 13.70
N PHE A 291 0.95 -19.93 13.36
CA PHE A 291 2.14 -19.09 13.11
C PHE A 291 2.81 -18.57 14.38
N VAL A 292 2.37 -18.99 15.57
CA VAL A 292 2.90 -18.52 16.86
C VAL A 292 4.41 -18.69 16.98
N ASP A 293 4.97 -19.76 16.40
CA ASP A 293 6.40 -20.04 16.47
C ASP A 293 7.26 -19.08 15.64
N PHE A 294 6.66 -18.38 14.66
CA PHE A 294 7.36 -17.48 13.74
C PHE A 294 7.21 -16.00 14.12
N ILE A 295 6.44 -15.68 15.16
CA ILE A 295 6.19 -14.29 15.57
C ILE A 295 7.51 -13.58 15.87
N GLY A 296 7.74 -12.47 15.16
CA GLY A 296 8.91 -11.63 15.31
C GLY A 296 10.21 -12.21 14.74
N GLN A 297 10.17 -13.37 14.08
CA GLN A 297 11.34 -13.90 13.39
C GLN A 297 11.64 -13.05 12.16
N ASN A 298 12.88 -12.58 12.04
CA ASN A 298 13.38 -11.81 10.90
C ASN A 298 14.34 -12.63 10.02
N THR A 299 14.50 -13.92 10.29
CA THR A 299 15.28 -14.84 9.45
C THR A 299 14.71 -14.80 8.04
N GLY A 300 15.53 -14.49 7.04
CA GLY A 300 15.10 -14.31 5.64
C GLY A 300 14.95 -12.84 5.21
N CYS A 301 14.95 -11.87 6.14
CA CYS A 301 15.02 -10.46 5.77
C CYS A 301 16.34 -10.17 5.03
N PRO A 302 16.29 -9.52 3.86
CA PRO A 302 17.51 -9.11 3.15
C PRO A 302 18.37 -8.16 3.98
N THR A 303 19.67 -8.46 4.07
CA THR A 303 20.67 -7.57 4.70
C THR A 303 20.95 -6.33 3.88
N GLU A 304 20.75 -6.42 2.56
CA GLU A 304 20.79 -5.29 1.62
C GLU A 304 19.40 -5.02 1.07
N GLN A 305 19.09 -3.74 0.81
CA GLN A 305 17.77 -3.36 0.31
C GLN A 305 17.46 -4.11 -0.99
N LYS A 306 16.33 -4.84 -1.02
CA LYS A 306 15.78 -5.43 -2.25
C LYS A 306 14.64 -4.58 -2.78
N ILE A 307 14.34 -4.71 -4.07
CA ILE A 307 13.22 -4.00 -4.71
C ILE A 307 12.36 -5.03 -5.42
N ILE A 308 11.06 -5.01 -5.15
CA ILE A 308 10.08 -5.73 -5.96
C ILE A 308 9.51 -4.75 -6.96
N TYR A 309 9.81 -5.03 -8.22
CA TYR A 309 9.28 -4.30 -9.35
C TYR A 309 7.87 -4.76 -9.67
N MET A 310 6.99 -3.82 -10.01
CA MET A 310 5.61 -4.11 -10.34
C MET A 310 5.06 -3.22 -11.44
N GLY A 311 4.09 -3.79 -12.16
CA GLY A 311 3.20 -3.03 -13.02
C GLY A 311 2.01 -2.50 -12.22
N VAL A 312 1.53 -1.32 -12.56
CA VAL A 312 0.31 -0.74 -11.99
C VAL A 312 -0.63 -0.40 -13.14
N ALA A 313 -1.91 -0.72 -13.00
CA ALA A 313 -2.95 -0.37 -13.96
C ALA A 313 -4.02 0.49 -13.29
N ALA A 314 -4.56 1.48 -13.98
CA ALA A 314 -5.69 2.28 -13.54
C ALA A 314 -6.86 2.05 -14.49
N ASP A 315 -7.98 1.53 -13.99
CA ASP A 315 -9.18 1.36 -14.83
C ASP A 315 -9.84 2.69 -15.20
N CYS A 316 -10.76 2.64 -16.17
CA CYS A 316 -11.50 3.80 -16.65
C CYS A 316 -12.19 4.58 -15.53
N GLU A 317 -12.72 3.89 -14.53
CA GLU A 317 -13.46 4.48 -13.43
C GLU A 317 -12.52 5.21 -12.45
N TYR A 318 -11.33 4.65 -12.22
CA TYR A 318 -10.26 5.30 -11.48
C TYR A 318 -9.79 6.56 -12.20
N VAL A 319 -9.49 6.44 -13.50
CA VAL A 319 -9.04 7.56 -14.34
C VAL A 319 -10.09 8.67 -14.36
N ARG A 320 -11.37 8.33 -14.54
CA ARG A 320 -12.49 9.28 -14.49
C ARG A 320 -12.59 9.97 -13.14
N LYS A 321 -12.45 9.22 -12.03
CA LYS A 321 -12.50 9.79 -10.69
C LYS A 321 -11.41 10.83 -10.45
N TYR A 322 -10.20 10.60 -10.97
CA TYR A 322 -9.08 11.53 -10.85
C TYR A 322 -8.99 12.57 -11.99
N ASN A 323 -10.11 12.82 -12.69
CA ASN A 323 -10.23 13.83 -13.74
C ASN A 323 -9.24 13.63 -14.91
N GLY A 324 -8.92 12.38 -15.24
CA GLY A 324 -8.08 12.02 -16.37
C GLY A 324 -6.79 11.30 -16.00
N GLN A 325 -6.05 10.93 -17.03
CA GLN A 325 -4.89 10.03 -16.92
C GLN A 325 -3.74 10.63 -16.10
N ASP A 326 -3.53 11.95 -16.18
CA ASP A 326 -2.49 12.63 -15.40
C ASP A 326 -2.81 12.66 -13.91
N GLY A 327 -4.05 12.95 -13.54
CA GLY A 327 -4.47 12.91 -12.13
C GLY A 327 -4.39 11.50 -11.55
N ALA A 328 -4.75 10.48 -12.32
CA ALA A 328 -4.60 9.08 -11.91
C ALA A 328 -3.12 8.69 -11.74
N LYS A 329 -2.25 9.08 -12.68
CA LYS A 329 -0.80 8.90 -12.59
C LYS A 329 -0.23 9.53 -11.33
N GLU A 330 -0.54 10.81 -11.08
CA GLU A 330 -0.05 11.53 -9.90
C GLU A 330 -0.51 10.87 -8.59
N GLN A 331 -1.78 10.48 -8.51
CA GLN A 331 -2.30 9.77 -7.34
C GLN A 331 -1.56 8.45 -7.11
N ILE A 332 -1.39 7.64 -8.15
CA ILE A 332 -0.72 6.33 -8.05
C ILE A 332 0.71 6.50 -7.55
N LEU A 333 1.45 7.46 -8.09
CA LEU A 333 2.82 7.75 -7.66
C LEU A 333 2.89 8.17 -6.19
N ASN A 334 1.94 9.00 -5.74
CA ASN A 334 1.85 9.41 -4.34
C ASN A 334 1.51 8.22 -3.41
N THR A 335 0.57 7.39 -3.82
CA THR A 335 0.14 6.17 -3.11
C THR A 335 1.29 5.18 -2.99
N TRP A 336 2.03 4.91 -4.06
CA TRP A 336 3.21 4.02 -4.04
C TRP A 336 4.36 4.58 -3.20
N ASN A 337 4.62 5.89 -3.30
CA ASN A 337 5.65 6.52 -2.48
C ASN A 337 5.37 6.30 -0.98
N THR A 338 4.10 6.41 -0.58
CA THR A 338 3.67 6.19 0.80
C THR A 338 3.67 4.71 1.18
N ALA A 339 3.02 3.84 0.40
CA ALA A 339 2.93 2.41 0.67
C ALA A 339 4.31 1.72 0.75
N SER A 340 5.28 2.18 -0.05
CA SER A 340 6.66 1.66 -0.01
C SER A 340 7.34 1.84 1.35
N ALA A 341 6.90 2.79 2.18
CA ALA A 341 7.45 3.00 3.52
C ALA A 341 7.29 1.78 4.41
N THR A 342 6.10 1.18 4.40
CA THR A 342 5.77 0.06 5.29
C THR A 342 6.66 -1.14 5.00
N PHE A 343 6.89 -1.45 3.71
CA PHE A 343 7.74 -2.56 3.31
C PHE A 343 9.23 -2.28 3.54
N LYS A 344 9.67 -1.05 3.27
CA LYS A 344 11.08 -0.68 3.46
C LYS A 344 11.47 -0.72 4.94
N THR A 345 10.62 -0.20 5.80
CA THR A 345 10.86 -0.15 7.25
C THR A 345 10.77 -1.53 7.91
N THR A 346 9.87 -2.39 7.43
CA THR A 346 9.63 -3.71 8.03
C THR A 346 10.57 -4.79 7.48
N PHE A 347 10.76 -4.83 6.15
CA PHE A 347 11.41 -5.96 5.46
C PHE A 347 12.70 -5.57 4.72
N ASN A 348 13.11 -4.29 4.75
CA ASN A 348 14.18 -3.79 3.88
C ASN A 348 13.89 -4.02 2.38
N VAL A 349 12.60 -3.99 2.01
CA VAL A 349 12.12 -4.17 0.62
C VAL A 349 11.45 -2.88 0.13
N GLY A 350 11.92 -2.35 -0.99
CA GLY A 350 11.26 -1.25 -1.71
C GLY A 350 10.24 -1.76 -2.72
N LEU A 351 9.23 -0.96 -3.00
CA LEU A 351 8.28 -1.19 -4.09
C LEU A 351 8.63 -0.23 -5.23
N GLY A 352 8.91 -0.77 -6.42
CA GLY A 352 9.29 0.01 -7.59
C GLY A 352 8.33 -0.17 -8.75
N ILE A 353 7.97 0.90 -9.45
CA ILE A 353 7.10 0.87 -10.62
C ILE A 353 7.96 0.73 -11.88
N THR A 354 7.64 -0.26 -12.73
CA THR A 354 8.23 -0.38 -14.08
C THR A 354 7.26 0.01 -15.17
N THR A 355 5.97 -0.21 -14.96
CA THR A 355 4.95 -0.01 -16.00
C THR A 355 3.72 0.56 -15.36
N LEU A 356 3.20 1.63 -15.94
CA LEU A 356 1.93 2.23 -15.55
C LEU A 356 0.97 2.19 -16.75
N ASN A 357 -0.16 1.50 -16.63
CA ASN A 357 -1.19 1.46 -17.67
C ASN A 357 -2.37 2.32 -17.22
N VAL A 358 -2.53 3.51 -17.79
CA VAL A 358 -3.66 4.41 -17.49
C VAL A 358 -4.70 4.34 -18.61
N GLN A 359 -5.90 3.86 -18.28
CA GLN A 359 -6.97 3.68 -19.26
C GLN A 359 -7.60 5.01 -19.71
N ASP A 360 -8.45 4.98 -20.73
CA ASP A 360 -9.33 6.11 -21.06
C ASP A 360 -10.33 6.33 -19.91
N PRO A 361 -10.72 7.57 -19.54
CA PRO A 361 -11.77 7.81 -18.56
C PRO A 361 -13.14 7.25 -18.98
N THR A 362 -13.34 6.97 -20.26
CA THR A 362 -14.51 6.28 -20.80
C THR A 362 -14.25 4.79 -20.79
N CYS A 363 -15.12 4.02 -20.15
CA CYS A 363 -15.00 2.57 -20.17
C CYS A 363 -15.33 2.01 -21.56
N PRO A 364 -14.57 1.02 -22.06
CA PRO A 364 -14.82 0.40 -23.36
C PRO A 364 -16.18 -0.29 -23.41
N SER A 365 -16.79 -0.29 -24.59
CA SER A 365 -18.07 -0.96 -24.86
C SER A 365 -17.83 -2.15 -25.81
N GLY A 366 -17.95 -3.38 -25.33
CA GLY A 366 -17.78 -4.59 -26.15
C GLY A 366 -16.69 -5.53 -25.63
N SER A 367 -16.31 -6.52 -26.44
CA SER A 367 -15.20 -7.42 -26.12
C SER A 367 -13.87 -6.67 -26.24
N SER A 368 -13.05 -6.75 -25.21
CA SER A 368 -11.78 -6.03 -25.12
C SER A 368 -10.65 -6.99 -24.75
N ASP A 369 -9.46 -6.74 -25.29
CA ASP A 369 -8.20 -7.38 -24.87
C ASP A 369 -7.80 -7.03 -23.42
N LEU A 370 -8.46 -6.02 -22.82
CA LEU A 370 -8.35 -5.63 -21.42
C LEU A 370 -9.68 -5.91 -20.69
N PRO A 371 -10.05 -7.18 -20.48
CA PRO A 371 -11.38 -7.55 -20.00
C PRO A 371 -11.67 -7.11 -18.56
N TRP A 372 -10.64 -6.67 -17.82
CA TRP A 372 -10.75 -6.09 -16.48
C TRP A 372 -11.13 -4.60 -16.48
N ASN A 373 -10.97 -3.89 -17.62
CA ASN A 373 -11.31 -2.48 -17.74
C ASN A 373 -12.79 -2.29 -18.07
N VAL A 374 -13.64 -2.42 -17.05
CA VAL A 374 -15.11 -2.41 -17.19
C VAL A 374 -15.76 -1.44 -16.20
N PRO A 375 -16.96 -0.89 -16.49
CA PRO A 375 -17.65 0.02 -15.58
C PRO A 375 -18.05 -0.68 -14.28
N CYS A 376 -18.31 0.09 -13.22
CA CYS A 376 -18.57 -0.48 -11.88
C CYS A 376 -19.77 -1.44 -11.83
N SER A 377 -20.75 -1.28 -12.73
CA SER A 377 -21.92 -2.15 -12.82
C SER A 377 -21.64 -3.54 -13.40
N SER A 378 -20.51 -3.74 -14.07
CA SER A 378 -20.22 -4.97 -14.82
C SER A 378 -19.41 -6.00 -14.03
N ALA A 379 -18.66 -5.59 -13.00
CA ALA A 379 -17.82 -6.49 -12.21
C ALA A 379 -17.61 -5.96 -10.79
N ASN A 380 -17.79 -6.85 -9.81
CA ASN A 380 -17.34 -6.64 -8.43
C ASN A 380 -15.82 -6.86 -8.30
N LEU A 381 -15.26 -6.61 -7.11
CA LEU A 381 -13.81 -6.71 -6.87
C LEU A 381 -13.24 -8.11 -7.12
N ASN A 382 -13.92 -9.18 -6.71
CA ASN A 382 -13.47 -10.56 -6.97
C ASN A 382 -13.41 -10.85 -8.48
N SER A 383 -14.46 -10.51 -9.23
CA SER A 383 -14.47 -10.65 -10.68
C SER A 383 -13.37 -9.80 -11.34
N ARG A 384 -13.13 -8.57 -10.88
CA ARG A 384 -12.02 -7.73 -11.36
C ARG A 384 -10.67 -8.37 -11.11
N LEU A 385 -10.43 -8.91 -9.90
CA LEU A 385 -9.20 -9.62 -9.56
C LEU A 385 -8.99 -10.81 -10.48
N SER A 386 -10.02 -11.63 -10.71
CA SER A 386 -9.92 -12.78 -11.62
C SER A 386 -9.67 -12.36 -13.07
N LEU A 387 -10.35 -11.33 -13.58
CA LEU A 387 -10.15 -10.84 -14.96
C LEU A 387 -8.74 -10.25 -15.14
N PHE A 388 -8.28 -9.49 -14.15
CA PHE A 388 -6.95 -8.89 -14.14
C PHE A 388 -5.85 -9.96 -14.02
N SER A 389 -6.10 -11.02 -13.24
CA SER A 389 -5.20 -12.16 -13.11
C SER A 389 -5.04 -12.95 -14.40
N ALA A 390 -6.15 -13.15 -15.12
CA ALA A 390 -6.15 -13.79 -16.44
C ALA A 390 -5.33 -12.97 -17.45
N TRP A 391 -5.57 -11.65 -17.50
CA TRP A 391 -4.78 -10.74 -18.32
C TRP A 391 -3.30 -10.72 -17.92
N ARG A 392 -2.98 -10.70 -16.63
CA ARG A 392 -1.59 -10.79 -16.16
C ARG A 392 -0.90 -12.05 -16.70
N GLY A 393 -1.61 -13.18 -16.71
CA GLY A 393 -1.11 -14.44 -17.25
C GLY A 393 -0.70 -14.39 -18.72
N THR A 394 -1.28 -13.48 -19.51
CA THR A 394 -0.93 -13.33 -20.93
C THR A 394 0.37 -12.57 -21.15
N LEU A 395 0.86 -11.84 -20.13
CA LEU A 395 2.11 -11.06 -20.23
C LEU A 395 3.36 -11.94 -20.10
N GLY A 396 3.25 -13.11 -19.47
CA GLY A 396 4.38 -13.98 -19.19
C GLY A 396 5.36 -13.36 -18.19
N ASP A 397 6.65 -13.69 -18.34
CA ASP A 397 7.71 -13.05 -17.55
C ASP A 397 8.08 -11.69 -18.16
N ASP A 398 7.47 -10.64 -17.59
CA ASP A 398 7.66 -9.25 -17.97
C ASP A 398 8.64 -8.51 -17.03
N GLY A 399 9.34 -9.24 -16.15
CA GLY A 399 10.24 -8.67 -15.14
C GLY A 399 9.54 -8.03 -13.94
N ASN A 400 8.20 -8.11 -13.85
CA ASN A 400 7.43 -7.63 -12.72
C ASN A 400 7.13 -8.77 -11.74
N GLY A 401 7.43 -8.56 -10.45
CA GLY A 401 7.04 -9.50 -9.40
C GLY A 401 5.52 -9.50 -9.16
N LEU A 402 4.85 -8.37 -9.38
CA LEU A 402 3.41 -8.20 -9.17
C LEU A 402 2.79 -7.24 -10.20
N TRP A 403 1.48 -7.33 -10.35
CA TRP A 403 0.66 -6.30 -10.99
C TRP A 403 -0.47 -5.87 -10.08
N HIS A 404 -0.69 -4.56 -9.96
CA HIS A 404 -1.72 -4.01 -9.09
C HIS A 404 -2.74 -3.19 -9.89
N LEU A 405 -4.03 -3.49 -9.74
CA LEU A 405 -5.11 -2.73 -10.36
C LEU A 405 -5.66 -1.70 -9.39
N MET A 406 -5.64 -0.45 -9.81
CA MET A 406 -6.29 0.68 -9.15
C MET A 406 -7.66 0.90 -9.79
N SER A 407 -8.72 0.74 -9.00
CA SER A 407 -10.10 0.76 -9.48
C SER A 407 -10.92 1.89 -8.86
N GLY A 408 -11.78 2.51 -9.69
CA GLY A 408 -12.80 3.45 -9.23
C GLY A 408 -14.03 2.79 -8.59
N CYS A 409 -14.06 1.44 -8.50
CA CYS A 409 -15.26 0.67 -8.21
C CYS A 409 -15.19 -0.11 -6.90
N PRO A 410 -15.52 0.51 -5.75
CA PRO A 410 -15.72 -0.23 -4.51
C PRO A 410 -16.90 -1.21 -4.62
N THR A 411 -16.79 -2.38 -3.99
CA THR A 411 -17.87 -3.38 -3.95
C THR A 411 -18.41 -3.49 -2.54
N GLY A 412 -19.62 -2.97 -2.30
CA GLY A 412 -20.21 -3.00 -0.96
C GLY A 412 -19.30 -2.31 0.04
N ALA A 413 -18.81 -3.07 1.03
CA ALA A 413 -17.85 -2.56 2.01
C ALA A 413 -16.39 -2.73 1.55
N GLU A 414 -16.12 -3.64 0.62
CA GLU A 414 -14.78 -4.08 0.21
C GLU A 414 -14.06 -3.00 -0.58
N VAL A 415 -12.83 -2.70 -0.15
CA VAL A 415 -11.96 -1.66 -0.75
C VAL A 415 -10.73 -2.21 -1.43
N GLY A 416 -10.41 -3.48 -1.23
CA GLY A 416 -9.29 -4.18 -1.84
C GLY A 416 -9.47 -5.70 -1.77
N ILE A 417 -8.75 -6.40 -2.64
CA ILE A 417 -8.66 -7.86 -2.65
C ILE A 417 -7.37 -8.31 -3.36
N ALA A 418 -6.75 -9.37 -2.86
CA ALA A 418 -5.53 -9.94 -3.40
C ALA A 418 -5.49 -11.47 -3.28
N TRP A 419 -4.64 -12.08 -4.09
CA TRP A 419 -4.29 -13.49 -3.94
C TRP A 419 -3.15 -13.67 -2.94
N LEU A 420 -3.28 -14.69 -2.09
CA LEU A 420 -2.29 -14.99 -1.06
C LEU A 420 -1.02 -15.64 -1.64
N ALA A 421 0.15 -15.11 -1.27
CA ALA A 421 1.48 -15.66 -1.55
C ALA A 421 1.87 -15.80 -3.05
N THR A 422 1.36 -14.89 -3.89
CA THR A 422 1.50 -14.93 -5.36
C THR A 422 2.61 -14.05 -5.96
N ILE A 423 3.54 -13.54 -5.16
CA ILE A 423 4.72 -12.83 -5.70
C ILE A 423 5.47 -13.69 -6.71
N CYS A 424 5.83 -13.05 -7.83
CA CYS A 424 6.50 -13.64 -8.99
C CYS A 424 5.70 -14.75 -9.69
N GLN A 425 4.42 -14.91 -9.38
CA GLN A 425 3.55 -15.84 -10.09
C GLN A 425 3.04 -15.21 -11.39
N THR A 426 3.84 -15.36 -12.45
CA THR A 426 3.55 -14.81 -13.78
C THR A 426 2.51 -15.60 -14.55
N ALA A 427 2.51 -16.94 -14.40
CA ALA A 427 1.51 -17.80 -15.00
C ALA A 427 0.16 -17.69 -14.27
N SER A 428 -0.93 -17.62 -15.04
CA SER A 428 -2.28 -17.68 -14.50
C SER A 428 -2.85 -19.09 -14.51
N GLY A 429 -3.62 -19.46 -13.50
CA GLY A 429 -4.35 -20.73 -13.45
C GLY A 429 -5.64 -20.62 -12.65
N GLY A 430 -6.53 -21.61 -12.78
CA GLY A 430 -7.82 -21.63 -12.08
C GLY A 430 -9.02 -21.57 -13.05
N ASN A 431 -10.21 -21.40 -12.49
CA ASN A 431 -11.47 -21.35 -13.23
C ASN A 431 -11.95 -19.90 -13.41
N PRO A 432 -12.82 -19.59 -14.38
CA PRO A 432 -13.42 -18.27 -14.52
C PRO A 432 -14.02 -17.76 -13.21
N GLY A 433 -13.68 -16.54 -12.81
CA GLY A 433 -14.07 -15.95 -11.53
C GLY A 433 -13.14 -16.31 -10.35
N GLN A 434 -12.15 -17.19 -10.56
CA GLN A 434 -11.13 -17.62 -9.60
C GLN A 434 -9.78 -17.87 -10.33
N VAL A 435 -9.46 -17.04 -11.31
CA VAL A 435 -8.17 -17.10 -12.00
C VAL A 435 -7.13 -16.40 -11.13
N VAL A 436 -6.02 -17.09 -10.85
CA VAL A 436 -4.99 -16.67 -9.90
C VAL A 436 -3.68 -16.40 -10.63
N SER A 437 -3.06 -15.27 -10.32
CA SER A 437 -1.67 -14.94 -10.64
C SER A 437 -1.16 -13.89 -9.65
N GLY A 438 0.06 -13.36 -9.82
CA GLY A 438 0.65 -12.32 -8.99
C GLY A 438 -0.03 -10.98 -9.16
N THR A 439 -1.26 -10.85 -8.65
CA THR A 439 -2.07 -9.64 -8.75
C THR A 439 -2.85 -9.29 -7.48
N ALA A 440 -3.21 -8.01 -7.41
CA ALA A 440 -4.09 -7.43 -6.41
C ALA A 440 -4.95 -6.31 -7.04
N VAL A 441 -6.05 -5.97 -6.38
CA VAL A 441 -6.93 -4.85 -6.75
C VAL A 441 -7.17 -3.98 -5.52
N SER A 442 -7.02 -2.67 -5.65
CA SER A 442 -7.41 -1.71 -4.60
C SER A 442 -8.25 -0.59 -5.19
N THR A 443 -9.09 0.00 -4.35
CA THR A 443 -9.99 1.07 -4.76
C THR A 443 -9.59 2.41 -4.18
N SER A 444 -9.92 3.46 -4.92
CA SER A 444 -9.71 4.83 -4.49
C SER A 444 -10.44 5.18 -3.18
N GLY A 445 -9.75 5.83 -2.26
CA GLY A 445 -10.31 6.25 -0.97
C GLY A 445 -9.34 7.12 -0.17
N ARG A 446 -9.77 7.55 1.03
CA ARG A 446 -8.94 8.40 1.89
C ARG A 446 -7.66 7.70 2.39
N THR A 447 -7.74 6.39 2.63
CA THR A 447 -6.64 5.56 3.16
C THR A 447 -6.08 4.62 2.07
N GLU A 448 -6.10 5.05 0.81
CA GLU A 448 -5.76 4.22 -0.36
C GLU A 448 -4.39 3.53 -0.23
N TRP A 449 -3.36 4.22 0.26
CA TRP A 449 -2.03 3.63 0.41
C TRP A 449 -1.99 2.51 1.47
N GLN A 450 -2.83 2.56 2.50
CA GLN A 450 -2.94 1.51 3.51
C GLN A 450 -3.59 0.27 2.90
N VAL A 451 -4.64 0.46 2.10
CA VAL A 451 -5.29 -0.63 1.34
C VAL A 451 -4.29 -1.26 0.37
N VAL A 452 -3.57 -0.46 -0.43
CA VAL A 452 -2.54 -0.98 -1.35
C VAL A 452 -1.47 -1.77 -0.57
N ALA A 453 -1.01 -1.27 0.58
CA ALA A 453 -0.04 -1.97 1.41
C ALA A 453 -0.59 -3.29 1.99
N HIS A 454 -1.86 -3.33 2.41
CA HIS A 454 -2.55 -4.52 2.89
C HIS A 454 -2.65 -5.59 1.81
N GLU A 455 -3.12 -5.22 0.62
CA GLU A 455 -3.29 -6.16 -0.50
C GLU A 455 -1.95 -6.69 -1.01
N ILE A 456 -0.93 -5.83 -1.09
CA ILE A 456 0.42 -6.29 -1.40
C ILE A 456 0.92 -7.23 -0.28
N GLY A 457 0.64 -6.95 0.99
CA GLY A 457 0.94 -7.83 2.12
C GLY A 457 0.40 -9.25 1.93
N HIS A 458 -0.84 -9.39 1.45
CA HIS A 458 -1.40 -10.69 1.05
C HIS A 458 -0.61 -11.36 -0.07
N ASN A 459 -0.21 -10.62 -1.13
CA ASN A 459 0.64 -11.20 -2.18
C ASN A 459 1.99 -11.71 -1.65
N PHE A 460 2.55 -11.08 -0.60
CA PHE A 460 3.73 -11.57 0.10
C PHE A 460 3.47 -12.78 1.01
N GLY A 461 2.21 -13.15 1.23
CA GLY A 461 1.82 -14.30 2.02
C GLY A 461 1.35 -13.96 3.44
N ALA A 462 1.19 -12.68 3.79
CA ALA A 462 0.59 -12.32 5.07
C ALA A 462 -0.90 -12.69 5.09
N ILE A 463 -1.32 -13.42 6.12
CA ILE A 463 -2.74 -13.54 6.48
C ILE A 463 -3.13 -12.38 7.40
N HIS A 464 -4.43 -12.24 7.67
CA HIS A 464 -4.89 -11.20 8.59
C HIS A 464 -4.41 -11.38 10.01
N ASP A 465 -4.16 -10.26 10.67
CA ASP A 465 -4.00 -10.20 12.12
C ASP A 465 -5.33 -10.49 12.81
N CYS A 466 -5.27 -11.12 13.98
CA CYS A 466 -6.47 -11.49 14.72
C CYS A 466 -7.21 -10.26 15.26
N ALA A 467 -8.52 -10.26 15.11
CA ALA A 467 -9.42 -9.24 15.64
C ALA A 467 -10.08 -9.67 16.97
N GLU A 468 -10.84 -8.75 17.57
CA GLU A 468 -11.65 -9.01 18.76
C GLU A 468 -12.55 -10.25 18.56
N GLY A 469 -12.64 -11.10 19.58
CA GLY A 469 -13.42 -12.35 19.55
C GLY A 469 -12.63 -13.59 19.13
N CYS A 470 -11.34 -13.45 18.82
CA CYS A 470 -10.48 -14.59 18.51
C CYS A 470 -10.10 -15.42 19.76
N SER A 471 -9.88 -16.73 19.59
CA SER A 471 -9.49 -17.65 20.66
C SER A 471 -8.02 -18.10 20.53
N GLN A 472 -7.35 -18.29 21.68
CA GLN A 472 -5.97 -18.78 21.71
C GLN A 472 -5.91 -20.26 21.30
N GLY A 473 -4.94 -20.63 20.44
CA GLY A 473 -4.62 -22.03 20.13
C GLY A 473 -5.37 -22.67 18.95
N GLY A 474 -6.12 -21.89 18.15
CA GLY A 474 -6.80 -22.38 16.94
C GLY A 474 -7.06 -21.31 15.88
N ALA A 475 -6.28 -20.23 15.91
CA ALA A 475 -6.54 -19.03 15.13
C ALA A 475 -6.06 -19.18 13.67
N SER A 476 -7.00 -19.10 12.71
CA SER A 476 -6.74 -18.92 11.27
C SER A 476 -6.20 -17.51 10.92
N CYS A 477 -5.62 -16.82 11.90
CA CYS A 477 -5.17 -15.43 11.82
C CYS A 477 -3.87 -15.27 12.62
N CYS A 478 -3.21 -14.14 12.44
CA CYS A 478 -1.95 -13.79 13.07
C CYS A 478 -2.16 -13.16 14.46
N PRO A 479 -1.84 -13.84 15.58
CA PRO A 479 -2.07 -13.26 16.90
C PRO A 479 -1.03 -12.18 17.21
N LEU A 480 -1.39 -11.25 18.12
CA LEU A 480 -0.50 -10.17 18.54
C LEU A 480 0.83 -10.68 19.09
N ASN A 481 0.78 -11.69 19.95
CA ASN A 481 1.93 -12.36 20.54
C ASN A 481 1.50 -13.76 21.04
N PRO A 482 2.42 -14.63 21.49
CA PRO A 482 2.08 -15.99 21.93
C PRO A 482 1.05 -16.08 23.05
N SER A 483 0.85 -14.99 23.81
CA SER A 483 -0.06 -14.90 24.96
C SER A 483 -1.25 -13.96 24.75
N THR A 484 -1.38 -13.32 23.59
CA THR A 484 -2.46 -12.38 23.30
C THR A 484 -2.90 -12.57 21.86
N CYS A 485 -4.16 -12.95 21.68
CA CYS A 485 -4.71 -13.22 20.36
C CYS A 485 -5.02 -11.91 19.62
N ASP A 486 -5.90 -11.07 20.19
CA ASP A 486 -6.36 -9.83 19.57
C ASP A 486 -5.23 -8.82 19.32
N ALA A 487 -5.03 -8.45 18.05
CA ALA A 487 -4.05 -7.46 17.59
C ALA A 487 -4.55 -6.01 17.70
N GLN A 488 -5.81 -5.84 18.10
CA GLN A 488 -6.47 -4.56 18.40
C GLN A 488 -6.60 -3.63 17.18
N GLY A 489 -6.60 -4.19 15.97
CA GLY A 489 -6.72 -3.42 14.72
C GLY A 489 -5.57 -2.44 14.46
N ARG A 490 -4.38 -2.64 15.06
CA ARG A 490 -3.29 -1.65 15.03
C ARG A 490 -2.29 -1.81 13.87
N PHE A 491 -2.47 -2.82 13.03
CA PHE A 491 -1.48 -3.25 12.05
C PHE A 491 -2.10 -3.30 10.66
N ILE A 492 -1.24 -3.17 9.64
CA ILE A 492 -1.66 -3.11 8.23
C ILE A 492 -2.48 -4.34 7.81
N MET A 493 -2.24 -5.51 8.40
CA MET A 493 -2.99 -6.74 8.06
C MET A 493 -4.25 -6.94 8.92
N SER A 494 -4.74 -5.90 9.59
CA SER A 494 -6.06 -5.95 10.24
C SER A 494 -7.16 -6.18 9.19
N PRO A 495 -8.11 -7.11 9.43
CA PRO A 495 -9.26 -7.31 8.53
C PRO A 495 -10.28 -6.17 8.62
N VAL A 496 -10.12 -5.28 9.61
CA VAL A 496 -10.97 -4.11 9.85
C VAL A 496 -10.11 -2.86 9.78
N ALA A 497 -10.49 -1.91 8.93
CA ALA A 497 -9.83 -0.63 8.87
C ALA A 497 -9.98 0.12 10.22
N GLN A 498 -8.88 0.39 10.91
CA GLN A 498 -8.86 1.11 12.19
C GLN A 498 -7.73 2.16 12.27
N ALA A 499 -7.83 2.99 13.31
CA ALA A 499 -6.81 4.00 13.60
C ALA A 499 -5.48 3.35 13.95
N GLY A 500 -4.42 3.64 13.18
CA GLY A 500 -3.06 3.35 13.60
C GLY A 500 -2.33 2.26 12.83
N GLU A 501 -2.88 1.77 11.72
CA GLU A 501 -2.25 0.79 10.84
C GLU A 501 -0.98 1.38 10.18
N LYS A 502 0.16 1.15 10.81
CA LYS A 502 1.46 1.76 10.47
C LYS A 502 2.50 0.79 9.95
N VAL A 503 2.40 -0.43 10.43
CA VAL A 503 3.43 -1.45 10.34
C VAL A 503 2.75 -2.82 10.25
N PHE A 504 3.46 -3.78 9.71
CA PHE A 504 3.07 -5.17 9.81
C PHE A 504 3.24 -5.64 11.26
N SER A 505 2.37 -6.55 11.72
CA SER A 505 2.53 -7.13 13.05
C SER A 505 3.79 -8.01 13.09
N PRO A 506 4.33 -8.29 14.28
CA PRO A 506 5.39 -9.29 14.42
C PRO A 506 5.01 -10.66 13.85
N CYS A 507 3.72 -11.03 13.86
CA CYS A 507 3.26 -12.26 13.23
C CYS A 507 3.28 -12.16 11.70
N SER A 508 2.76 -11.08 11.11
CA SER A 508 2.81 -10.90 9.66
C SER A 508 4.25 -10.88 9.14
N LEU A 509 5.18 -10.29 9.91
CA LEU A 509 6.62 -10.33 9.62
C LEU A 509 7.12 -11.76 9.47
N GLY A 510 6.91 -12.60 10.49
CA GLY A 510 7.32 -14.01 10.46
C GLY A 510 6.64 -14.82 9.35
N ASN A 511 5.34 -14.60 9.16
CA ASN A 511 4.54 -15.27 8.14
C ASN A 511 5.06 -14.94 6.72
N MET A 512 5.34 -13.69 6.39
CA MET A 512 5.87 -13.36 5.06
C MET A 512 7.27 -13.94 4.81
N LEU A 513 8.11 -14.00 5.84
CA LEU A 513 9.51 -14.41 5.69
C LEU A 513 9.71 -15.91 5.60
N ILE A 514 8.84 -16.72 6.22
CA ILE A 514 8.92 -18.18 6.06
C ILE A 514 8.79 -18.56 4.57
N TRP A 515 7.95 -17.86 3.81
CA TRP A 515 7.79 -18.09 2.37
C TRP A 515 9.02 -17.71 1.57
N TYR A 516 9.76 -16.70 2.01
CA TYR A 516 11.01 -16.26 1.39
C TYR A 516 12.15 -17.27 1.59
N ILE A 517 12.08 -18.10 2.63
CA ILE A 517 13.04 -19.18 2.90
C ILE A 517 12.67 -20.46 2.12
N LEU A 518 11.37 -20.68 1.89
CA LEU A 518 10.86 -21.92 1.28
C LEU A 518 10.80 -21.89 -0.26
N LYS A 519 10.91 -20.72 -0.89
CA LYS A 519 11.09 -20.55 -2.35
C LYS A 519 12.57 -20.30 -2.66
#